data_AF-A0A2A2NAU4-F1
#
_entry.id   AF-A0A2A2NAU4-F1
#
_cell.length_a   1.000
_cell.length_b   1.000
_cell.length_c   1.000
_cell.angle_alpha   90.00
_cell.angle_beta   90.00
_cell.angle_gamma   90.00
#
_symmetry.space_group_name_H-M   'P 1'
#
loop_
_entity.id
_entity.type
_entity.pdbx_description
1 polymer ?
#
loop_
_entity_poly.entity_id
_entity_poly.type
_entity_poly.pdbx_seq_one_letter_code
_entity_poly.pdbx_strand_id
1 'polypeptide(L)'
;MNLMDLPKKRGKWSLELCKQSAAHYQTRTQWCEGCKAAYSAAYRNGWLDQCCAHMQQVGIKWTFEKCKQSAARYNTRSQWNRGCKSAYHAARKNGWVEDCCAHMLPSRTGKKWTFETCADNAKQYQTRSDWQRGCSGAYNAANRNGWLEDCCQHMKQIELKWNREACVKSASAFQTRTEWIAACKSAYQAARNRGWLEECCEHMGAPRTQKKWTFETCKASAANYRTRTAWQEGCSGAYFAAHRNGWTQKCCEHMRSARSKWTLKICKGSASYFANKRDWLRCCRGAYNAAHRNGWLAECCSHMERPRAA
;
A
#
# COMPACT_ATOMS: atom_id res chain seq x y z
N MET A 1 37.12 8.55 11.24
CA MET A 1 36.02 7.72 11.79
C MET A 1 35.49 6.87 10.64
N ASN A 2 35.43 5.55 10.78
CA ASN A 2 35.14 4.65 9.67
C ASN A 2 33.63 4.64 9.36
N LEU A 3 33.24 4.44 8.09
CA LEU A 3 31.84 4.35 7.63
C LEU A 3 31.01 3.29 8.38
N MET A 4 31.69 2.36 9.06
CA MET A 4 31.10 1.27 9.86
C MET A 4 30.62 1.72 11.25
N ASP A 5 31.04 2.90 11.73
CA ASP A 5 30.74 3.40 13.09
C ASP A 5 29.44 4.24 13.14
N LEU A 6 28.81 4.51 11.99
CA LEU A 6 27.57 5.28 11.95
C LEU A 6 26.36 4.42 12.36
N PRO A 7 25.49 4.90 13.27
CA PRO A 7 24.45 4.09 13.89
C PRO A 7 23.44 3.54 12.86
N LYS A 8 23.46 2.21 12.68
CA LYS A 8 22.59 1.45 11.76
C LYS A 8 21.15 1.22 12.28
N LYS A 9 20.76 1.80 13.42
CA LYS A 9 19.38 1.77 13.96
C LYS A 9 18.97 3.16 14.40
N ARG A 10 17.66 3.49 14.22
CA ARG A 10 16.91 4.74 14.52
C ARG A 10 17.51 5.63 15.64
N GLY A 11 18.69 6.19 15.38
CA GLY A 11 19.25 7.34 16.08
C GLY A 11 18.77 8.60 15.37
N LYS A 12 18.45 9.65 16.15
CA LYS A 12 18.11 10.95 15.59
C LYS A 12 19.33 11.47 14.83
N TRP A 13 19.26 11.48 13.49
CA TRP A 13 20.26 12.14 12.67
C TRP A 13 20.34 13.61 13.07
N SER A 14 21.53 14.07 13.45
CA SER A 14 21.83 15.49 13.61
C SER A 14 22.40 16.06 12.32
N LEU A 15 22.46 17.39 12.21
CA LEU A 15 23.09 18.08 11.09
C LEU A 15 24.56 17.65 10.92
N GLU A 16 25.29 17.50 12.02
CA GLU A 16 26.71 17.11 12.04
C GLU A 16 26.91 15.69 11.50
N LEU A 17 26.07 14.74 11.91
CA LEU A 17 26.12 13.37 11.40
C LEU A 17 25.77 13.30 9.91
N CYS A 18 24.83 14.14 9.46
CA CYS A 18 24.53 14.27 8.04
C CYS A 18 25.70 14.88 7.26
N LYS A 19 26.38 15.92 7.79
CA LYS A 19 27.58 16.51 7.18
C LYS A 19 28.73 15.50 7.08
N GLN A 20 28.98 14.73 8.14
CA GLN A 20 30.00 13.67 8.13
C GLN A 20 29.69 12.59 7.08
N SER A 21 28.43 12.14 7.02
CA SER A 21 28.01 11.20 5.99
C SER A 21 28.19 11.77 4.59
N ALA A 22 27.79 13.03 4.37
CA ALA A 22 27.88 13.71 3.08
C ALA A 22 29.34 13.93 2.63
N ALA A 23 30.28 14.14 3.56
CA ALA A 23 31.70 14.36 3.28
C ALA A 23 32.37 13.19 2.52
N HIS A 24 31.80 11.98 2.60
CA HIS A 24 32.32 10.80 1.90
C HIS A 24 31.94 10.72 0.41
N TYR A 25 31.12 11.64 -0.10
CA TYR A 25 30.60 11.59 -1.46
C TYR A 25 30.86 12.90 -2.21
N GLN A 26 31.16 12.78 -3.52
CA GLN A 26 31.49 13.93 -4.36
C GLN A 26 30.27 14.63 -4.95
N THR A 27 29.14 13.90 -5.07
CA THR A 27 27.90 14.39 -5.69
C THR A 27 26.68 14.05 -4.84
N ARG A 28 25.61 14.85 -4.96
CA ARG A 28 24.34 14.62 -4.24
C ARG A 28 23.73 13.25 -4.56
N THR A 29 23.83 12.80 -5.81
CA THR A 29 23.32 11.49 -6.25
C THR A 29 24.08 10.34 -5.59
N GLN A 30 25.41 10.39 -5.57
CA GLN A 30 26.24 9.39 -4.89
C GLN A 30 25.94 9.31 -3.40
N TRP A 31 25.71 10.46 -2.74
CA TRP A 31 25.33 10.47 -1.33
C TRP A 31 23.94 9.86 -1.08
N CYS A 32 22.96 10.19 -1.92
CA CYS A 32 21.61 9.64 -1.84
C CYS A 32 21.61 8.10 -1.95
N GLU A 33 22.41 7.57 -2.88
CA GLU A 33 22.52 6.12 -3.13
C GLU A 33 23.36 5.43 -2.06
N GLY A 34 24.48 6.03 -1.65
CA GLY A 34 25.41 5.44 -0.70
C GLY A 34 24.96 5.51 0.77
N CYS A 35 24.20 6.54 1.15
CA CYS A 35 23.68 6.68 2.52
C CYS A 35 22.26 7.28 2.56
N LYS A 36 21.28 6.52 2.05
CA LYS A 36 19.87 6.92 1.93
C LYS A 36 19.25 7.42 3.25
N ALA A 37 19.66 6.86 4.39
CA ALA A 37 19.15 7.24 5.70
C ALA A 37 19.57 8.66 6.10
N ALA A 38 20.86 8.99 5.94
CA ALA A 38 21.40 10.33 6.20
C ALA A 38 20.80 11.35 5.23
N TYR A 39 20.78 11.02 3.93
CA TYR A 39 20.23 11.88 2.88
C TYR A 39 18.76 12.20 3.14
N SER A 40 17.94 11.19 3.47
CA SER A 40 16.51 11.38 3.76
C SER A 40 16.27 12.18 5.04
N ALA A 41 17.16 12.10 6.03
CA ALA A 41 17.09 12.94 7.21
C ALA A 41 17.44 14.39 6.88
N ALA A 42 18.52 14.63 6.11
CA ALA A 42 18.89 15.97 5.67
C ALA A 42 17.80 16.61 4.78
N TYR A 43 17.17 15.86 3.88
CA TYR A 43 16.05 16.35 3.06
C TYR A 43 14.86 16.77 3.91
N ARG A 44 14.41 15.91 4.84
CA ARG A 44 13.24 16.19 5.68
C ARG A 44 13.44 17.37 6.64
N ASN A 45 14.67 17.61 7.06
CA ASN A 45 14.99 18.70 7.97
C ASN A 45 15.55 19.95 7.27
N GLY A 46 15.59 19.99 5.93
CA GLY A 46 16.08 21.15 5.17
C GLY A 46 17.60 21.38 5.25
N TRP A 47 18.38 20.36 5.61
CA TRP A 47 19.84 20.46 5.78
C TRP A 47 20.65 20.13 4.53
N LEU A 48 19.99 19.82 3.41
CA LEU A 48 20.68 19.34 2.20
C LEU A 48 21.74 20.32 1.70
N ASP A 49 21.45 21.62 1.65
CA ASP A 49 22.42 22.58 1.12
C ASP A 49 23.66 22.69 2.00
N GLN A 50 23.49 22.62 3.33
CA GLN A 50 24.61 22.61 4.27
C GLN A 50 25.43 21.32 4.22
N CYS A 51 24.79 20.19 3.98
CA CYS A 51 25.47 18.90 3.87
C CYS A 51 26.16 18.72 2.51
N CYS A 52 25.61 19.33 1.44
CA CYS A 52 26.12 19.19 0.09
C CYS A 52 26.99 20.38 -0.37
N ALA A 53 27.40 21.28 0.54
CA ALA A 53 28.12 22.51 0.18
C ALA A 53 29.45 22.24 -0.54
N HIS A 54 30.14 21.14 -0.20
CA HIS A 54 31.38 20.69 -0.84
C HIS A 54 31.18 19.85 -2.10
N MET A 55 29.94 19.45 -2.40
CA MET A 55 29.65 18.54 -3.52
C MET A 55 29.54 19.29 -4.83
N GLN A 56 30.10 18.69 -5.89
CA GLN A 56 29.95 19.21 -7.25
C GLN A 56 28.48 19.19 -7.65
N GLN A 57 27.96 20.34 -8.11
CA GLN A 57 26.63 20.41 -8.71
C GLN A 57 26.68 19.77 -10.10
N VAL A 58 26.53 18.45 -10.15
CA VAL A 58 26.45 17.70 -11.40
C VAL A 58 25.03 17.81 -11.95
N GLY A 59 24.69 19.00 -12.45
CA GLY A 59 23.50 19.24 -13.24
C GLY A 59 23.92 19.95 -14.52
N ILE A 60 23.59 19.40 -15.68
CA ILE A 60 23.75 20.13 -16.94
C ILE A 60 22.87 21.39 -16.83
N LYS A 61 23.49 22.56 -16.66
CA LYS A 61 22.78 23.83 -16.80
C LYS A 61 22.35 23.93 -18.26
N TRP A 62 21.05 23.78 -18.49
CA TRP A 62 20.44 23.92 -19.80
C TRP A 62 20.44 25.39 -20.20
N THR A 63 21.25 25.71 -21.20
CA THR A 63 21.23 26.99 -21.90
C THR A 63 20.37 26.87 -23.16
N PHE A 64 20.01 28.01 -23.74
CA PHE A 64 19.31 28.07 -25.01
C PHE A 64 20.01 27.22 -26.08
N GLU A 65 21.32 27.40 -26.28
CA GLU A 65 22.15 26.65 -27.24
C GLU A 65 22.11 25.14 -26.99
N LYS A 66 22.21 24.70 -25.72
CA LYS A 66 22.15 23.26 -25.39
C LYS A 66 20.76 22.67 -25.65
N CYS A 67 19.71 23.43 -25.39
CA CYS A 67 18.34 23.05 -25.73
C CYS A 67 18.17 22.97 -27.25
N LYS A 68 18.68 23.94 -28.01
CA LYS A 68 18.64 23.99 -29.48
C LYS A 68 19.39 22.82 -30.12
N GLN A 69 20.62 22.54 -29.67
CA GLN A 69 21.38 21.36 -30.10
C GLN A 69 20.67 20.06 -29.74
N SER A 70 20.08 19.96 -28.55
CA SER A 70 19.31 18.77 -28.19
C SER A 70 18.09 18.59 -29.08
N ALA A 71 17.37 19.66 -29.39
CA ALA A 71 16.17 19.64 -30.21
C ALA A 71 16.49 19.27 -31.67
N ALA A 72 17.63 19.71 -32.21
CA ALA A 72 18.09 19.41 -33.57
C ALA A 72 18.20 17.89 -33.86
N ARG A 73 18.32 17.05 -32.82
CA ARG A 73 18.39 15.57 -32.94
C ARG A 73 17.04 14.89 -33.18
N TYR A 74 15.94 15.64 -33.16
CA TYR A 74 14.58 15.09 -33.24
C TYR A 74 13.76 15.81 -34.32
N ASN A 75 12.87 15.08 -34.97
CA ASN A 75 12.05 15.61 -36.07
C ASN A 75 10.69 16.16 -35.59
N THR A 76 10.27 15.82 -34.37
CA THR A 76 9.00 16.28 -33.79
C THR A 76 9.16 16.65 -32.31
N ARG A 77 8.34 17.59 -31.83
CA ARG A 77 8.32 18.03 -30.42
C ARG A 77 8.07 16.85 -29.47
N SER A 78 7.22 15.92 -29.88
CA SER A 78 6.88 14.72 -29.10
C SER A 78 8.07 13.77 -28.97
N GLN A 79 8.83 13.56 -30.04
CA GLN A 79 10.07 12.78 -30.00
C GLN A 79 11.12 13.46 -29.11
N TRP A 80 11.27 14.78 -29.20
CA TRP A 80 12.20 15.51 -28.34
C TRP A 80 11.84 15.41 -26.86
N ASN A 81 10.57 15.58 -26.50
CA ASN A 81 10.11 15.43 -25.13
C ASN A 81 10.35 14.01 -24.58
N ARG A 82 10.14 12.97 -25.39
CA ARG A 82 10.42 11.59 -24.96
C ARG A 82 11.91 11.29 -24.87
N GLY A 83 12.71 11.74 -25.83
CA GLY A 83 14.13 11.44 -25.95
C GLY A 83 15.02 12.26 -25.02
N CYS A 84 14.65 13.50 -24.68
CA CYS A 84 15.41 14.35 -23.77
C CYS A 84 14.48 15.25 -22.94
N LYS A 85 13.77 14.64 -21.99
CA LYS A 85 12.81 15.31 -21.08
C LYS A 85 13.40 16.54 -20.40
N SER A 86 14.64 16.45 -19.90
CA SER A 86 15.30 17.53 -19.16
C SER A 86 15.53 18.77 -20.03
N ALA A 87 16.02 18.60 -21.27
CA ALA A 87 16.18 19.68 -22.24
C ALA A 87 14.84 20.31 -22.64
N TYR A 88 13.84 19.47 -22.93
CA TYR A 88 12.50 19.93 -23.32
C TYR A 88 11.82 20.72 -22.20
N HIS A 89 11.90 20.23 -20.96
CA HIS A 89 11.35 20.94 -19.80
C HIS A 89 12.08 22.25 -19.53
N ALA A 90 13.41 22.30 -19.68
CA ALA A 90 14.16 23.53 -19.55
C ALA A 90 13.76 24.57 -20.62
N ALA A 91 13.66 24.16 -21.88
CA ALA A 91 13.19 25.04 -22.95
C ALA A 91 11.76 25.53 -22.69
N ARG A 92 10.86 24.64 -22.25
CA ARG A 92 9.46 25.02 -21.92
C ARG A 92 9.38 26.00 -20.77
N LYS A 93 10.16 25.80 -19.71
CA LYS A 93 10.18 26.69 -18.54
C LYS A 93 10.69 28.09 -18.91
N ASN A 94 11.64 28.18 -19.85
CA ASN A 94 12.25 29.44 -20.27
C ASN A 94 11.65 30.02 -21.56
N GLY A 95 10.56 29.44 -22.10
CA GLY A 95 9.91 29.93 -23.32
C GLY A 95 10.62 29.62 -24.65
N TRP A 96 11.74 28.90 -24.64
CA TRP A 96 12.58 28.62 -25.82
C TRP A 96 12.04 27.53 -26.77
N VAL A 97 10.85 26.98 -26.51
CA VAL A 97 10.34 25.80 -27.25
C VAL A 97 10.11 26.11 -28.72
N GLU A 98 9.55 27.29 -29.03
CA GLU A 98 9.27 27.66 -30.42
C GLU A 98 10.57 27.79 -31.22
N ASP A 99 11.58 28.48 -30.67
CA ASP A 99 12.88 28.65 -31.32
C ASP A 99 13.68 27.34 -31.43
N CYS A 100 13.67 26.51 -30.38
CA CYS A 100 14.35 25.21 -30.39
C CYS A 100 13.67 24.21 -31.35
N CYS A 101 12.38 24.37 -31.61
CA CYS A 101 11.59 23.50 -32.48
C CYS A 101 11.27 24.12 -33.84
N ALA A 102 11.93 25.21 -34.24
CA ALA A 102 11.65 25.89 -35.52
C ALA A 102 11.83 24.96 -36.74
N HIS A 103 12.76 24.00 -36.66
CA HIS A 103 12.98 22.97 -37.71
C HIS A 103 11.99 21.81 -37.64
N MET A 104 11.25 21.66 -36.53
CA MET A 104 10.29 20.58 -36.35
C MET A 104 8.95 21.00 -36.93
N LEU A 105 8.48 20.26 -37.93
CA LEU A 105 7.14 20.45 -38.48
C LEU A 105 6.10 20.44 -37.34
N PRO A 106 5.13 21.38 -37.34
CA PRO A 106 4.02 21.35 -36.41
C PRO A 106 3.40 19.96 -36.38
N SER A 107 3.01 19.49 -35.20
CA SER A 107 2.33 18.20 -35.07
C SER A 107 1.20 18.10 -36.10
N ARG A 108 1.12 17.00 -36.88
CA ARG A 108 0.00 16.74 -37.81
C ARG A 108 -1.38 16.83 -37.14
N THR A 109 -1.42 16.82 -35.81
CA THR A 109 -2.62 16.98 -34.98
C THR A 109 -2.88 18.41 -34.48
N GLY A 110 -2.20 19.43 -35.02
CA GLY A 110 -2.43 20.86 -34.72
C GLY A 110 -3.79 21.40 -35.18
N LYS A 111 -4.82 20.55 -35.31
CA LYS A 111 -6.19 20.96 -35.58
C LYS A 111 -6.66 21.78 -34.38
N LYS A 112 -6.65 23.10 -34.53
CA LYS A 112 -7.32 24.00 -33.59
C LYS A 112 -8.80 23.69 -33.67
N TRP A 113 -9.37 23.20 -32.58
CA TRP A 113 -10.80 23.03 -32.46
C TRP A 113 -11.44 24.40 -32.26
N THR A 114 -12.20 24.83 -33.26
CA THR A 114 -13.13 25.97 -33.16
C THR A 114 -14.52 25.46 -32.80
N PHE A 115 -15.41 26.37 -32.40
CA PHE A 115 -16.80 26.05 -32.14
C PHE A 115 -17.44 25.29 -33.32
N GLU A 116 -17.26 25.80 -34.54
CA GLU A 116 -17.85 25.25 -35.77
C GLU A 116 -17.34 23.83 -36.03
N THR A 117 -16.02 23.62 -35.92
CA THR A 117 -15.43 22.29 -36.14
C THR A 117 -15.83 21.28 -35.06
N CYS A 118 -16.09 21.74 -33.82
CA CYS A 118 -16.64 20.93 -32.75
C CYS A 118 -18.11 20.58 -33.02
N ALA A 119 -18.94 21.57 -33.40
CA ALA A 119 -20.35 21.39 -33.70
C ALA A 119 -20.56 20.42 -34.88
N ASP A 120 -19.81 20.59 -35.97
CA ASP A 120 -19.89 19.70 -37.12
C ASP A 120 -19.39 18.28 -36.82
N ASN A 121 -18.39 18.14 -35.96
CA ASN A 121 -17.96 16.83 -35.51
C ASN A 121 -19.02 16.17 -34.60
N ALA A 122 -19.66 16.93 -33.72
CA ALA A 122 -20.68 16.45 -32.81
C ALA A 122 -21.91 15.89 -33.55
N LYS A 123 -22.29 16.47 -34.71
CA LYS A 123 -23.38 15.98 -35.58
C LYS A 123 -23.24 14.52 -36.02
N GLN A 124 -22.01 13.97 -36.02
CA GLN A 124 -21.74 12.58 -36.40
C GLN A 124 -22.15 11.57 -35.33
N TYR A 125 -22.48 12.03 -34.13
CA TYR A 125 -22.76 11.19 -32.96
C TYR A 125 -24.14 11.49 -32.38
N GLN A 126 -24.82 10.44 -31.91
CA GLN A 126 -26.19 10.49 -31.41
C GLN A 126 -26.24 10.73 -29.89
N THR A 127 -25.17 10.41 -29.17
CA THR A 127 -25.05 10.62 -27.72
C THR A 127 -23.71 11.27 -27.36
N ARG A 128 -23.67 12.01 -26.26
CA ARG A 128 -22.45 12.65 -25.74
C ARG A 128 -21.33 11.63 -25.46
N SER A 129 -21.71 10.46 -24.95
CA SER A 129 -20.78 9.37 -24.66
C SER A 129 -20.12 8.82 -25.92
N ASP A 130 -20.88 8.69 -27.01
CA ASP A 130 -20.36 8.22 -28.29
C ASP A 130 -19.45 9.27 -28.93
N TRP A 131 -19.82 10.56 -28.81
CA TRP A 131 -18.95 11.65 -29.25
C TRP A 131 -17.63 11.68 -28.48
N GLN A 132 -17.67 11.56 -27.16
CA GLN A 132 -16.48 11.53 -26.32
C GLN A 132 -15.55 10.36 -26.68
N ARG A 133 -16.11 9.18 -26.95
CA ARG A 133 -15.34 7.98 -27.31
C ARG A 133 -14.81 8.04 -28.74
N GLY A 134 -15.60 8.56 -29.67
CA GLY A 134 -15.27 8.63 -31.09
C GLY A 134 -14.33 9.78 -31.45
N CYS A 135 -14.45 10.93 -30.79
CA CYS A 135 -13.57 12.09 -31.00
C CYS A 135 -13.32 12.87 -29.71
N SER A 136 -12.55 12.26 -28.80
CA SER A 136 -12.19 12.86 -27.51
C SER A 136 -11.52 14.24 -27.63
N GLY A 137 -10.80 14.50 -28.72
CA GLY A 137 -10.18 15.81 -29.01
C GLY A 137 -11.22 16.93 -29.17
N ALA A 138 -12.23 16.71 -30.01
CA ALA A 138 -13.31 17.67 -30.25
C ALA A 138 -14.17 17.87 -29.00
N TYR A 139 -14.55 16.75 -28.36
CA TYR A 139 -15.35 16.75 -27.14
C TYR A 139 -14.66 17.54 -26.01
N ASN A 140 -13.38 17.26 -25.74
CA ASN A 140 -12.64 17.93 -24.69
C ASN A 140 -12.36 19.41 -25.01
N ALA A 141 -12.29 19.78 -26.29
CA ALA A 141 -12.23 21.18 -26.68
C ALA A 141 -13.56 21.89 -26.42
N ALA A 142 -14.68 21.32 -26.84
CA ALA A 142 -16.01 21.89 -26.56
C ALA A 142 -16.28 22.02 -25.06
N ASN A 143 -15.96 20.99 -24.27
CA ASN A 143 -16.13 21.02 -22.81
C ASN A 143 -15.29 22.12 -22.13
N ARG A 144 -14.01 22.25 -22.51
CA ARG A 144 -13.11 23.26 -21.92
C ARG A 144 -13.49 24.70 -22.27
N ASN A 145 -14.13 24.91 -23.42
CA ASN A 145 -14.54 26.23 -23.90
C ASN A 145 -16.04 26.52 -23.64
N GLY A 146 -16.75 25.63 -22.95
CA GLY A 146 -18.18 25.81 -22.63
C GLY A 146 -19.15 25.58 -23.80
N TRP A 147 -18.69 25.09 -24.95
CA TRP A 147 -19.51 24.86 -26.16
C TRP A 147 -20.30 23.54 -26.12
N LEU A 148 -20.18 22.76 -25.05
CA LEU A 148 -20.64 21.38 -25.01
C LEU A 148 -22.17 21.29 -25.15
N GLU A 149 -22.91 22.18 -24.50
CA GLU A 149 -24.37 22.19 -24.58
C GLU A 149 -24.85 22.51 -26.00
N ASP A 150 -24.29 23.55 -26.62
CA ASP A 150 -24.63 23.95 -27.99
C ASP A 150 -24.27 22.88 -29.02
N CYS A 151 -23.09 22.27 -28.90
CA CYS A 151 -22.67 21.18 -29.79
C CYS A 151 -23.52 19.92 -29.65
N CYS A 152 -24.23 19.75 -28.53
CA CYS A 152 -24.97 18.52 -28.21
C CYS A 152 -26.50 18.69 -28.25
N GLN A 153 -27.05 19.80 -28.75
CA GLN A 153 -28.50 20.04 -28.76
C GLN A 153 -29.30 18.96 -29.51
N HIS A 154 -28.72 18.35 -30.55
CA HIS A 154 -29.34 17.27 -31.33
C HIS A 154 -29.23 15.89 -30.66
N MET A 155 -28.39 15.74 -29.63
CA MET A 155 -28.10 14.45 -29.02
C MET A 155 -29.20 14.05 -28.04
N LYS A 156 -29.65 12.79 -28.14
CA LYS A 156 -30.65 12.27 -27.21
C LYS A 156 -30.06 12.21 -25.82
N GLN A 157 -30.82 12.71 -24.84
CA GLN A 157 -30.49 12.45 -23.44
C GLN A 157 -30.64 10.95 -23.19
N ILE A 158 -29.60 10.33 -22.64
CA ILE A 158 -29.65 8.91 -22.28
C ILE A 158 -30.47 8.82 -21.01
N GLU A 159 -31.63 8.18 -21.10
CA GLU A 159 -32.38 7.77 -19.92
C GLU A 159 -31.54 6.82 -19.08
N LEU A 160 -31.20 7.27 -17.88
CA LEU A 160 -30.39 6.50 -16.96
C LEU A 160 -31.29 5.42 -16.35
N LYS A 161 -30.95 4.14 -16.59
CA LYS A 161 -31.62 2.98 -15.97
C LYS A 161 -31.88 3.16 -14.47
N TRP A 162 -30.94 3.79 -13.77
CA TRP A 162 -31.04 4.14 -12.36
C TRP A 162 -31.15 5.66 -12.20
N ASN A 163 -32.38 6.15 -12.12
CA ASN A 163 -32.71 7.47 -11.59
C ASN A 163 -33.03 7.37 -10.09
N ARG A 164 -33.34 8.51 -9.45
CA ARG A 164 -33.56 8.58 -8.00
C ARG A 164 -34.72 7.67 -7.59
N GLU A 165 -35.84 7.76 -8.28
CA GLU A 165 -37.08 7.03 -8.02
C GLU A 165 -36.88 5.51 -8.19
N ALA A 166 -36.16 5.10 -9.23
CA ALA A 166 -35.82 3.69 -9.46
C ALA A 166 -34.88 3.13 -8.38
N CYS A 167 -33.95 3.95 -7.88
CA CYS A 167 -33.08 3.55 -6.76
C CYS A 167 -33.88 3.37 -5.47
N VAL A 168 -34.77 4.31 -5.15
CA VAL A 168 -35.65 4.23 -3.97
C VAL A 168 -36.54 2.99 -4.04
N LYS A 169 -37.20 2.78 -5.19
CA LYS A 169 -38.04 1.58 -5.42
C LYS A 169 -37.24 0.27 -5.34
N SER A 170 -36.00 0.26 -5.84
CA SER A 170 -35.14 -0.92 -5.72
C SER A 170 -34.76 -1.18 -4.27
N ALA A 171 -34.45 -0.13 -3.51
CA ALA A 171 -34.02 -0.25 -2.13
C ALA A 171 -35.16 -0.67 -1.20
N SER A 172 -36.39 -0.18 -1.43
CA SER A 172 -37.57 -0.50 -0.59
C SER A 172 -37.91 -2.00 -0.54
N ALA A 173 -37.42 -2.81 -1.47
CA ALA A 173 -37.61 -4.25 -1.49
C ALA A 173 -36.70 -5.02 -0.49
N PHE A 174 -35.75 -4.34 0.16
CA PHE A 174 -34.76 -4.96 1.04
C PHE A 174 -34.77 -4.32 2.43
N GLN A 175 -34.51 -5.11 3.48
CA GLN A 175 -34.51 -4.61 4.85
C GLN A 175 -33.14 -4.11 5.28
N THR A 176 -32.06 -4.61 4.67
CA THR A 176 -30.69 -4.20 4.99
C THR A 176 -29.91 -3.75 3.77
N ARG A 177 -28.98 -2.82 3.97
CA ARG A 177 -28.05 -2.36 2.90
C ARG A 177 -27.27 -3.54 2.29
N THR A 178 -26.92 -4.55 3.10
CA THR A 178 -26.17 -5.74 2.64
C THR A 178 -27.00 -6.60 1.69
N GLU A 179 -28.27 -6.85 2.00
CA GLU A 179 -29.20 -7.57 1.11
C GLU A 179 -29.37 -6.81 -0.21
N TRP A 180 -29.56 -5.48 -0.12
CA TRP A 180 -29.71 -4.66 -1.32
C TRP A 180 -28.45 -4.67 -2.20
N ILE A 181 -27.25 -4.64 -1.61
CA ILE A 181 -25.98 -4.78 -2.35
C ILE A 181 -25.87 -6.15 -3.03
N ALA A 182 -26.23 -7.22 -2.32
CA ALA A 182 -26.14 -8.58 -2.83
C ALA A 182 -27.09 -8.80 -4.02
N ALA A 183 -28.32 -8.29 -3.93
CA ALA A 183 -29.34 -8.46 -4.97
C ALA A 183 -29.23 -7.44 -6.10
N CYS A 184 -28.95 -6.17 -5.81
CA CYS A 184 -28.96 -5.09 -6.79
C CYS A 184 -27.79 -4.10 -6.61
N LYS A 185 -26.56 -4.62 -6.71
CA LYS A 185 -25.32 -3.83 -6.62
C LYS A 185 -25.29 -2.60 -7.52
N SER A 186 -25.87 -2.67 -8.72
CA SER A 186 -25.87 -1.57 -9.69
C SER A 186 -26.75 -0.39 -9.24
N ALA A 187 -27.93 -0.65 -8.66
CA ALA A 187 -28.80 0.38 -8.09
C ALA A 187 -28.13 1.03 -6.86
N TYR A 188 -27.59 0.20 -5.96
CA TYR A 188 -26.87 0.67 -4.78
C TYR A 188 -25.70 1.60 -5.15
N GLN A 189 -24.90 1.21 -6.14
CA GLN A 189 -23.77 2.04 -6.59
C GLN A 189 -24.23 3.34 -7.24
N ALA A 190 -25.30 3.32 -8.04
CA ALA A 190 -25.88 4.52 -8.63
C ALA A 190 -26.34 5.50 -7.53
N ALA A 191 -27.09 5.01 -6.54
CA ALA A 191 -27.53 5.81 -5.39
C ALA A 191 -26.35 6.39 -4.61
N ARG A 192 -25.32 5.57 -4.31
CA ARG A 192 -24.11 6.02 -3.61
C ARG A 192 -23.35 7.09 -4.37
N ASN A 193 -23.07 6.86 -5.65
CA ASN A 193 -22.24 7.77 -6.44
C ASN A 193 -22.93 9.11 -6.73
N ARG A 194 -24.27 9.14 -6.63
CA ARG A 194 -25.10 10.34 -6.86
C ARG A 194 -25.67 10.96 -5.58
N GLY A 195 -25.31 10.44 -4.41
CA GLY A 195 -25.71 11.00 -3.12
C GLY A 195 -27.15 10.67 -2.69
N TRP A 196 -27.84 9.72 -3.33
CA TRP A 196 -29.20 9.29 -2.99
C TRP A 196 -29.23 8.15 -1.96
N LEU A 197 -28.07 7.72 -1.46
CA LEU A 197 -27.96 6.51 -0.66
C LEU A 197 -28.73 6.60 0.66
N GLU A 198 -28.68 7.74 1.34
CA GLU A 198 -29.34 7.89 2.64
C GLU A 198 -30.86 7.87 2.50
N GLU A 199 -31.41 8.53 1.48
CA GLU A 199 -32.83 8.46 1.15
C GLU A 199 -33.25 7.03 0.78
N CYS A 200 -32.49 6.34 -0.07
CA CYS A 200 -32.79 4.95 -0.45
C CYS A 200 -32.75 4.00 0.75
N CYS A 201 -32.01 4.34 1.81
CA CYS A 201 -31.77 3.46 2.95
C CYS A 201 -32.41 3.96 4.26
N GLU A 202 -33.32 4.93 4.20
CA GLU A 202 -33.97 5.51 5.39
C GLU A 202 -34.68 4.43 6.23
N HIS A 203 -35.34 3.47 5.58
CA HIS A 203 -36.02 2.36 6.24
C HIS A 203 -35.10 1.22 6.69
N MET A 204 -33.84 1.19 6.21
CA MET A 204 -32.91 0.08 6.46
C MET A 204 -32.10 0.23 7.76
N GLY A 205 -32.36 1.29 8.53
CA GLY A 205 -31.68 1.58 9.79
C GLY A 205 -30.18 1.90 9.63
N ALA A 206 -29.53 2.20 10.76
CA ALA A 206 -28.11 2.50 10.78
C ALA A 206 -27.28 1.29 10.28
N PRO A 207 -26.21 1.50 9.49
CA PRO A 207 -25.30 0.43 9.11
C PRO A 207 -24.84 -0.32 10.36
N ARG A 208 -24.89 -1.67 10.35
CA ARG A 208 -24.34 -2.47 11.45
C ARG A 208 -22.86 -2.11 11.60
N THR A 209 -22.53 -1.29 12.57
CA THR A 209 -21.14 -0.98 12.91
C THR A 209 -20.54 -2.27 13.44
N GLN A 210 -19.44 -2.72 12.82
CA GLN A 210 -18.64 -3.82 13.33
C GLN A 210 -18.35 -3.57 14.81
N LYS A 211 -18.65 -4.57 15.67
CA LYS A 211 -18.41 -4.48 17.11
C LYS A 211 -16.95 -4.09 17.34
N LYS A 212 -16.72 -2.88 17.85
CA LYS A 212 -15.37 -2.37 18.07
C LYS A 212 -14.79 -3.05 19.30
N TRP A 213 -13.84 -3.96 19.07
CA TRP A 213 -13.08 -4.58 20.15
C TRP A 213 -12.09 -3.60 20.74
N THR A 214 -12.21 -3.37 22.04
CA THR A 214 -11.27 -2.61 22.87
C THR A 214 -10.45 -3.57 23.72
N PHE A 215 -9.35 -3.09 24.29
CA PHE A 215 -8.56 -3.90 25.22
C PHE A 215 -9.42 -4.46 26.37
N GLU A 216 -10.26 -3.62 26.99
CA GLU A 216 -11.13 -4.03 28.10
C GLU A 216 -12.16 -5.09 27.68
N THR A 217 -12.79 -4.93 26.50
CA THR A 217 -13.78 -5.92 26.02
C THR A 217 -13.12 -7.24 25.60
N CYS A 218 -11.91 -7.19 25.06
CA CYS A 218 -11.09 -8.39 24.82
C CYS A 218 -10.70 -9.07 26.13
N LYS A 219 -10.29 -8.31 27.16
CA LYS A 219 -9.91 -8.84 28.47
C LYS A 219 -11.10 -9.49 29.19
N ALA A 220 -12.26 -8.83 29.18
CA ALA A 220 -13.51 -9.38 29.72
C ALA A 220 -13.94 -10.67 28.98
N SER A 221 -13.81 -10.68 27.64
CA SER A 221 -14.07 -11.90 26.86
C SER A 221 -13.11 -13.03 27.24
N ALA A 222 -11.81 -12.75 27.36
CA ALA A 222 -10.80 -13.73 27.71
C ALA A 222 -11.00 -14.33 29.11
N ALA A 223 -11.49 -13.53 30.07
CA ALA A 223 -11.76 -13.99 31.44
C ALA A 223 -12.74 -15.18 31.52
N ASN A 224 -13.62 -15.33 30.52
CA ASN A 224 -14.60 -16.43 30.47
C ASN A 224 -13.99 -17.78 30.06
N TYR A 225 -12.72 -17.81 29.67
CA TYR A 225 -12.07 -19.02 29.15
C TYR A 225 -10.81 -19.36 29.94
N ARG A 226 -10.56 -20.66 30.12
CA ARG A 226 -9.43 -21.19 30.91
C ARG A 226 -8.17 -21.44 30.08
N THR A 227 -8.31 -21.59 28.76
CA THR A 227 -7.21 -21.83 27.82
C THR A 227 -7.34 -20.93 26.60
N ARG A 228 -6.22 -20.62 25.95
CA ARG A 228 -6.19 -19.78 24.74
C ARG A 228 -6.99 -20.39 23.59
N THR A 229 -6.93 -21.71 23.43
CA THR A 229 -7.69 -22.44 22.40
C THR A 229 -9.19 -22.31 22.62
N ALA A 230 -9.66 -22.50 23.86
CA ALA A 230 -11.07 -22.34 24.19
C ALA A 230 -11.56 -20.89 23.95
N TRP A 231 -10.72 -19.90 24.21
CA TRP A 231 -11.05 -18.50 23.90
C TRP A 231 -11.12 -18.23 22.39
N GLN A 232 -10.18 -18.78 21.63
CA GLN A 232 -10.16 -18.64 20.17
C GLN A 232 -11.40 -19.27 19.51
N GLU A 233 -11.81 -20.45 19.97
CA GLU A 233 -12.99 -21.16 19.46
C GLU A 233 -14.30 -20.52 19.94
N GLY A 234 -14.37 -20.13 21.21
CA GLY A 234 -15.58 -19.55 21.80
C GLY A 234 -15.81 -18.08 21.50
N CYS A 235 -14.76 -17.29 21.22
CA CYS A 235 -14.87 -15.88 20.87
C CYS A 235 -13.75 -15.42 19.93
N SER A 236 -13.73 -16.00 18.73
CA SER A 236 -12.72 -15.73 17.69
C SER A 236 -12.55 -14.24 17.39
N GLY A 237 -13.65 -13.47 17.36
CA GLY A 237 -13.61 -12.02 17.15
C GLY A 237 -12.77 -11.28 18.19
N ALA A 238 -12.97 -11.57 19.48
CA ALA A 238 -12.21 -10.97 20.57
C ALA A 238 -10.74 -11.42 20.56
N TYR A 239 -10.52 -12.71 20.32
CA TYR A 239 -9.19 -13.32 20.26
C TYR A 239 -8.33 -12.72 19.14
N PHE A 240 -8.86 -12.67 17.91
CA PHE A 240 -8.12 -12.11 16.77
C PHE A 240 -7.98 -10.58 16.86
N ALA A 241 -8.92 -9.88 17.51
CA ALA A 241 -8.74 -8.47 17.84
C ALA A 241 -7.57 -8.27 18.82
N ALA A 242 -7.51 -9.06 19.89
CA ALA A 242 -6.40 -9.01 20.84
C ALA A 242 -5.06 -9.39 20.18
N HIS A 243 -5.05 -10.38 19.30
CA HIS A 243 -3.85 -10.79 18.56
C HIS A 243 -3.33 -9.68 17.64
N ARG A 244 -4.19 -9.09 16.80
CA ARG A 244 -3.79 -8.01 15.89
C ARG A 244 -3.27 -6.77 16.62
N ASN A 245 -3.78 -6.50 17.81
CA ASN A 245 -3.39 -5.33 18.61
C ASN A 245 -2.32 -5.64 19.67
N GLY A 246 -1.76 -6.85 19.69
CA GLY A 246 -0.70 -7.22 20.65
C GLY A 246 -1.15 -7.37 22.10
N TRP A 247 -2.46 -7.51 22.35
CA TRP A 247 -3.04 -7.63 23.70
C TRP A 247 -3.10 -9.06 24.23
N THR A 248 -2.77 -10.06 23.40
CA THR A 248 -2.93 -11.48 23.73
C THR A 248 -2.20 -11.92 24.99
N GLN A 249 -1.01 -11.36 25.28
CA GLN A 249 -0.29 -11.69 26.52
C GLN A 249 -1.15 -11.29 27.73
N LYS A 250 -1.51 -10.00 27.81
CA LYS A 250 -2.30 -9.43 28.91
C LYS A 250 -3.69 -10.04 29.05
N CYS A 251 -4.37 -10.35 27.94
CA CYS A 251 -5.70 -10.98 27.97
C CYS A 251 -5.63 -12.45 28.45
N CYS A 252 -4.50 -13.12 28.27
CA CYS A 252 -4.35 -14.55 28.57
C CYS A 252 -3.47 -14.82 29.80
N GLU A 253 -3.17 -13.84 30.64
CA GLU A 253 -2.30 -13.99 31.83
C GLU A 253 -2.85 -15.06 32.81
N HIS A 254 -4.18 -15.13 32.97
CA HIS A 254 -4.84 -16.10 33.85
C HIS A 254 -5.00 -17.49 33.22
N MET A 255 -4.72 -17.64 31.92
CA MET A 255 -5.01 -18.88 31.19
C MET A 255 -3.89 -19.90 31.35
N ARG A 256 -4.28 -21.15 31.63
CA ARG A 256 -3.32 -22.25 31.73
C ARG A 256 -2.82 -22.63 30.34
N SER A 257 -1.52 -22.88 30.23
CA SER A 257 -0.94 -23.48 29.02
C SER A 257 -1.52 -24.88 28.85
N ALA A 258 -2.17 -25.14 27.71
CA ALA A 258 -2.65 -26.48 27.36
C ALA A 258 -1.51 -27.48 27.09
N ARG A 259 -0.26 -27.01 26.96
CA ARG A 259 0.92 -27.88 26.90
C ARG A 259 1.33 -28.26 28.32
N SER A 260 1.19 -29.54 28.67
CA SER A 260 1.76 -30.13 29.88
C SER A 260 3.25 -29.76 29.96
N LYS A 261 3.65 -29.10 31.05
CA LYS A 261 5.07 -28.84 31.31
C LYS A 261 5.74 -30.19 31.58
N TRP A 262 6.71 -30.56 30.76
CA TRP A 262 7.55 -31.72 31.04
C TRP A 262 8.26 -31.51 32.37
N THR A 263 8.02 -32.39 33.33
CA THR A 263 8.73 -32.42 34.61
C THR A 263 9.69 -33.59 34.62
N LEU A 264 10.72 -33.52 35.47
CA LEU A 264 11.66 -34.62 35.69
C LEU A 264 10.93 -35.94 35.98
N LYS A 265 9.86 -35.91 36.81
CA LYS A 265 9.04 -37.09 37.12
C LYS A 265 8.38 -37.71 35.88
N ILE A 266 7.79 -36.87 35.01
CA ILE A 266 7.16 -37.33 33.76
C ILE A 266 8.22 -37.90 32.81
N CYS A 267 9.39 -37.25 32.69
CA CYS A 267 10.49 -37.72 31.87
C CYS A 267 11.07 -39.05 32.38
N LYS A 268 11.25 -39.22 33.71
CA LYS A 268 11.67 -40.49 34.34
C LYS A 268 10.67 -41.61 34.08
N GLY A 269 9.37 -41.35 34.29
CA GLY A 269 8.32 -42.32 34.00
C GLY A 269 8.23 -42.69 32.51
N SER A 270 8.48 -41.75 31.60
CA SER A 270 8.57 -42.07 30.17
C SER A 270 9.80 -42.93 29.85
N ALA A 271 10.95 -42.63 30.45
CA ALA A 271 12.20 -43.34 30.20
C ALA A 271 12.21 -44.77 30.74
N SER A 272 11.50 -45.04 31.85
CA SER A 272 11.47 -46.37 32.48
C SER A 272 10.87 -47.48 31.60
N TYR A 273 10.06 -47.13 30.59
CA TYR A 273 9.52 -48.11 29.64
C TYR A 273 10.52 -48.59 28.59
N PHE A 274 11.73 -48.02 28.53
CA PHE A 274 12.71 -48.31 27.49
C PHE A 274 14.02 -48.81 28.09
N ALA A 275 14.64 -49.78 27.42
CA ALA A 275 15.93 -50.34 27.84
C ALA A 275 17.13 -49.51 27.38
N ASN A 276 16.97 -48.66 26.37
CA ASN A 276 18.05 -47.83 25.84
C ASN A 276 17.55 -46.46 25.35
N LYS A 277 18.49 -45.50 25.30
CA LYS A 277 18.24 -44.11 24.90
C LYS A 277 17.69 -43.97 23.48
N ARG A 278 18.10 -44.86 22.57
CA ARG A 278 17.72 -44.80 21.15
C ARG A 278 16.24 -45.14 20.96
N ASP A 279 15.76 -46.15 21.67
CA ASP A 279 14.35 -46.54 21.64
C ASP A 279 13.47 -45.50 22.34
N TRP A 280 13.94 -44.94 23.46
CA TRP A 280 13.23 -43.85 24.13
C TRP A 280 13.10 -42.60 23.24
N LEU A 281 14.17 -42.22 22.54
CA LEU A 281 14.16 -41.11 21.59
C LEU A 281 13.21 -41.36 20.41
N ARG A 282 13.18 -42.59 19.88
CA ARG A 282 12.33 -42.97 18.74
C ARG A 282 10.86 -42.95 19.13
N CYS A 283 10.50 -43.60 20.23
CA CYS A 283 9.11 -43.85 20.61
C CYS A 283 8.49 -42.72 21.47
N CYS A 284 9.31 -41.91 22.15
CA CYS A 284 8.86 -40.84 23.04
C CYS A 284 9.72 -39.57 22.88
N ARG A 285 9.84 -39.09 21.63
CA ARG A 285 10.66 -37.94 21.22
C ARG A 285 10.44 -36.69 22.08
N GLY A 286 9.18 -36.40 22.45
CA GLY A 286 8.83 -35.22 23.25
C GLY A 286 9.42 -35.25 24.66
N ALA A 287 9.31 -36.39 25.35
CA ALA A 287 9.84 -36.59 26.69
C ALA A 287 11.37 -36.61 26.69
N TYR A 288 11.98 -37.28 25.71
CA TYR A 288 13.44 -37.32 25.53
C TYR A 288 14.00 -35.91 25.28
N ASN A 289 13.43 -35.15 24.34
CA ASN A 289 13.91 -33.81 24.01
C ASN A 289 13.70 -32.82 25.16
N ALA A 290 12.69 -33.04 25.99
CA ALA A 290 12.51 -32.28 27.23
C ALA A 290 13.60 -32.63 28.26
N ALA A 291 13.89 -33.91 28.47
CA ALA A 291 14.97 -34.33 29.37
C ALA A 291 16.34 -33.83 28.91
N HIS A 292 16.63 -33.91 27.60
CA HIS A 292 17.88 -33.39 27.02
C HIS A 292 18.03 -31.88 27.23
N ARG A 293 17.00 -31.08 26.91
CA ARG A 293 17.06 -29.62 27.05
C ARG A 293 17.19 -29.15 28.50
N ASN A 294 16.70 -29.93 29.46
CA ASN A 294 16.76 -29.58 30.89
C ASN A 294 17.90 -30.31 31.64
N GLY A 295 18.79 -31.03 30.94
CA GLY A 295 19.93 -31.72 31.57
C GLY A 295 19.58 -33.00 32.35
N TRP A 296 18.36 -33.53 32.22
CA TRP A 296 17.86 -34.66 33.01
C TRP A 296 18.22 -36.04 32.45
N LEU A 297 18.99 -36.13 31.37
CA LEU A 297 19.23 -37.42 30.70
C LEU A 297 19.98 -38.43 31.56
N ALA A 298 20.92 -37.99 32.39
CA ALA A 298 21.63 -38.89 33.31
C ALA A 298 20.66 -39.52 34.30
N GLU A 299 19.78 -38.70 34.89
CA GLU A 299 18.78 -39.15 35.86
C GLU A 299 17.64 -39.97 35.25
N CYS A 300 17.23 -39.67 34.02
CA CYS A 300 16.17 -40.43 33.32
C CYS A 300 16.68 -41.76 32.77
N CYS A 301 17.97 -41.90 32.52
CA CYS A 301 18.56 -43.09 31.90
C CYS A 301 19.54 -43.84 32.81
N SER A 302 19.51 -43.59 34.12
CA SER A 302 20.42 -44.23 35.08
C SER A 302 20.28 -45.76 35.08
N HIS A 303 19.10 -46.29 34.73
CA HIS A 303 18.86 -47.73 34.59
C HIS A 303 19.25 -48.32 33.23
N MET A 304 19.67 -47.48 32.27
CA MET A 304 20.00 -47.89 30.90
C MET A 304 21.52 -48.05 30.67
N GLU A 305 22.33 -48.05 31.73
CA GLU A 305 23.76 -48.25 31.65
C GLU A 305 24.09 -49.74 31.41
N ARG A 306 24.90 -50.02 30.38
CA ARG A 306 25.45 -51.36 30.16
C ARG A 306 26.62 -51.58 31.13
N PRO A 307 26.82 -52.78 31.69
CA PRO A 307 28.04 -53.10 32.44
C PRO A 307 29.25 -52.84 31.53
N ARG A 308 30.24 -52.08 32.02
CA ARG A 308 31.55 -52.04 31.37
C ARG A 308 32.15 -53.43 31.49
N ALA A 309 32.39 -54.09 30.35
CA ALA A 309 33.17 -55.33 30.33
C ALA A 309 34.56 -55.03 30.90
N ALA A 310 34.96 -55.83 31.89
CA ALA A 310 36.33 -55.90 32.41
C ALA A 310 37.25 -56.56 31.37
#